data_AF-A0A3D2JFE1-F1
#
_entry.id   AF-A0A3D2JFE1-F1
#
_cell.length_a   1.000
_cell.length_b   1.000
_cell.length_c   1.000
_cell.angle_alpha   90.00
_cell.angle_beta   90.00
_cell.angle_gamma   90.00
#
_symmetry.space_group_name_H-M   'P 1'
#
loop_
_entity.id
_entity.type
_entity.pdbx_description
1 polymer ?
#
loop_
_entity_poly.entity_id
_entity_poly.type
_entity_poly.pdbx_seq_one_letter_code
_entity_poly.pdbx_strand_id
1 'polypeptide(L)' 'METWPTLAFEMGEFILLYDDVRTASSPEETLLTFFQSTYEASATLAGWDRAALEGNVPNLASI' A
#
# COMPACT_ATOMS: atom_id res chain seq x y z
N MET A 1 -27.28 -20.56 -3.80
CA MET A 1 -27.22 -19.14 -3.39
C MET A 1 -25.96 -19.02 -2.56
N GLU A 2 -24.83 -18.81 -3.24
CA GLU A 2 -23.51 -18.87 -2.63
C GLU A 2 -23.30 -17.64 -1.74
N THR A 3 -23.05 -17.89 -0.47
CA THR A 3 -22.82 -16.86 0.55
C THR A 3 -21.35 -16.46 0.51
N TRP A 4 -21.05 -15.34 -0.15
CA TRP A 4 -19.82 -14.58 0.09
C TRP A 4 -20.19 -13.10 0.35
N PRO A 5 -19.47 -12.34 1.20
CA PRO A 5 -18.42 -12.71 2.17
C PRO A 5 -18.58 -12.04 3.56
N THR A 6 -18.37 -12.78 4.65
CA THR A 6 -18.14 -12.20 6.00
C THR A 6 -16.67 -11.96 6.32
N LEU A 7 -15.75 -12.48 5.49
CA LEU A 7 -14.29 -12.36 5.65
C LEU A 7 -13.76 -10.92 5.48
N ALA A 8 -14.47 -10.05 4.77
CA ALA A 8 -14.02 -8.67 4.56
C ALA A 8 -14.01 -7.84 5.86
N PHE A 9 -14.87 -8.18 6.84
CA PHE A 9 -15.04 -7.37 8.04
C PHE A 9 -13.95 -7.56 9.11
N GLU A 10 -13.09 -8.58 9.00
CA GLU A 10 -12.03 -8.85 9.99
C GLU A 10 -10.66 -8.27 9.61
N MET A 11 -10.47 -7.83 8.38
CA MET A 11 -9.21 -7.28 7.89
C MET A 11 -9.30 -5.76 7.90
N GLY A 12 -8.34 -5.08 8.54
CA GLY A 12 -8.28 -3.62 8.53
C GLY A 12 -8.16 -3.11 7.08
N GLU A 13 -9.19 -2.46 6.57
CA GLU A 13 -9.21 -1.90 5.22
C GLU A 13 -8.56 -0.51 5.21
N PHE A 14 -7.65 -0.29 4.26
CA PHE A 14 -7.14 1.04 3.94
C PHE A 14 -7.86 1.52 2.68
N ILE A 15 -8.64 2.60 2.79
CA ILE A 15 -9.46 3.12 1.70
C ILE A 15 -9.01 4.53 1.36
N LEU A 16 -8.72 4.76 0.08
CA LEU A 16 -8.52 6.08 -0.51
C LEU A 16 -9.63 6.36 -1.53
N LEU A 17 -10.42 7.39 -1.30
CA LEU A 17 -11.53 7.74 -2.19
C LEU A 17 -11.00 8.40 -3.47
N TYR A 18 -11.58 8.02 -4.60
CA TYR A 18 -11.20 8.60 -5.89
C TYR A 18 -11.43 10.11 -5.96
N ASP A 19 -12.49 10.60 -5.32
CA ASP A 19 -12.80 12.03 -5.26
C ASP A 19 -11.69 12.85 -4.57
N ASP A 20 -11.09 12.30 -3.52
CA ASP A 20 -9.99 12.95 -2.80
C ASP A 20 -8.73 13.00 -3.67
N VAL A 21 -8.46 11.93 -4.43
CA VAL A 21 -7.31 11.87 -5.34
C VAL A 21 -7.46 12.84 -6.49
N ARG A 22 -8.62 12.86 -7.17
CA ARG A 22 -8.81 13.71 -8.36
C ARG A 22 -8.85 15.21 -8.03
N THR A 23 -9.18 15.57 -6.80
CA THR A 23 -9.25 16.97 -6.35
C THR A 23 -7.99 17.45 -5.63
N ALA A 24 -7.07 16.54 -5.32
CA ALA A 24 -5.79 16.87 -4.72
C ALA A 24 -4.94 17.75 -5.64
N SER A 25 -4.11 18.60 -5.04
CA SER A 25 -3.16 19.46 -5.75
C SER A 25 -2.15 18.67 -6.59
N SER A 26 -1.85 17.43 -6.18
CA SER A 26 -0.97 16.50 -6.87
C SER A 26 -1.55 15.08 -6.77
N PRO A 27 -2.38 14.63 -7.74
CA PRO A 27 -3.04 13.33 -7.69
C PRO A 27 -2.06 12.16 -7.67
N GLU A 28 -0.97 12.24 -8.44
CA GLU A 28 0.07 11.21 -8.49
C GLU A 28 0.76 11.04 -7.15
N GLU A 29 1.20 12.15 -6.54
CA GLU A 29 1.85 12.13 -5.22
C GLU A 29 0.91 11.61 -4.14
N THR A 30 -0.37 11.96 -4.21
CA THR A 30 -1.41 11.49 -3.27
C THR A 30 -1.55 9.97 -3.35
N LEU A 31 -1.61 9.42 -4.56
CA LEU A 31 -1.67 7.97 -4.77
C LEU A 31 -0.40 7.26 -4.26
N LEU A 32 0.77 7.77 -4.64
CA LEU A 32 2.05 7.17 -4.26
C LEU A 32 2.24 7.18 -2.75
N THR A 33 1.92 8.29 -2.09
CA THR A 33 2.01 8.41 -0.62
C THR A 33 1.08 7.44 0.09
N PHE A 34 -0.16 7.30 -0.41
CA PHE A 34 -1.11 6.34 0.16
C PHE A 34 -0.62 4.90 0.00
N PHE A 35 -0.16 4.51 -1.18
CA PHE A 35 0.36 3.15 -1.40
C PHE A 35 1.59 2.86 -0.55
N GLN A 36 2.53 3.81 -0.47
CA GLN A 36 3.73 3.66 0.36
C GLN A 36 3.37 3.47 1.84
N SER A 37 2.55 4.36 2.39
CA SER A 37 2.14 4.28 3.80
C SER A 37 1.31 3.03 4.12
N THR A 38 0.43 2.60 3.20
CA THR A 38 -0.35 1.37 3.35
C THR A 38 0.55 0.13 3.36
N TYR A 39 1.54 0.08 2.46
CA TYR A 39 2.52 -1.00 2.43
C TYR A 39 3.34 -1.04 3.72
N GLU A 40 3.85 0.10 4.18
CA GLU A 40 4.65 0.18 5.41
C GLU A 40 3.87 -0.27 6.64
N ALA A 41 2.65 0.26 6.82
CA ALA A 41 1.78 -0.12 7.93
C ALA A 41 1.45 -1.62 7.89
N SER A 42 1.13 -2.15 6.71
CA SER A 42 0.80 -3.57 6.54
C SER A 42 2.01 -4.47 6.80
N ALA A 43 3.20 -4.12 6.28
CA ALA A 43 4.43 -4.87 6.50
C ALA A 43 4.83 -4.88 7.97
N THR A 44 4.66 -3.75 8.68
CA THR A 44 4.90 -3.67 10.12
C THR A 44 3.90 -4.53 10.91
N LEU A 45 2.60 -4.44 10.61
CA LEU A 45 1.57 -5.22 11.31
C LEU A 45 1.71 -6.73 11.06
N ALA A 46 2.12 -7.12 9.86
CA ALA A 46 2.35 -8.50 9.48
C ALA A 46 3.73 -9.04 9.90
N GLY A 47 4.60 -8.19 10.51
CA GLY A 47 5.90 -8.59 11.02
C GLY A 47 6.89 -9.03 9.93
N TRP A 48 6.83 -8.40 8.75
CA TRP A 48 7.69 -8.76 7.63
C TRP A 48 9.15 -8.41 7.91
N ASP A 49 10.08 -9.31 7.57
CA ASP A 49 11.51 -9.01 7.50
C ASP A 49 11.80 -8.18 6.23
N ARG A 50 11.53 -6.88 6.33
CA ARG A 50 11.67 -5.94 5.21
C ARG A 50 13.09 -5.89 4.67
N ALA A 51 14.10 -6.07 5.52
CA ALA A 51 15.50 -6.06 5.07
C ALA A 51 15.83 -7.26 4.17
N ALA A 52 15.15 -8.39 4.37
CA ALA A 52 15.28 -9.56 3.51
C ALA A 52 14.44 -9.48 2.22
N LEU A 53 13.32 -8.75 2.26
CA LEU A 53 12.32 -8.70 1.18
C LEU A 53 12.49 -7.50 0.24
N GLU A 54 12.93 -6.35 0.76
CA GLU A 54 13.19 -5.16 -0.02
C GLU A 54 14.53 -5.34 -0.72
N GLY A 55 14.47 -5.52 -2.05
CA GLY A 55 15.66 -5.77 -2.83
C GLY A 55 16.71 -4.69 -2.60
N ASN A 56 17.94 -5.11 -2.32
CA ASN A 56 19.11 -4.24 -2.44
C ASN A 56 19.29 -3.91 -3.93
N VAL A 57 18.54 -2.92 -4.41
CA VAL A 57 18.68 -2.42 -5.78
C VAL A 57 20.11 -1.90 -5.87
N PRO A 58 21.01 -2.53 -6.64
CA PRO A 58 22.32 -1.96 -6.87
C PRO A 58 22.09 -0.60 -7.50
N ASN A 59 22.85 0.41 -7.05
CA ASN A 59 22.79 1.74 -7.64
C ASN A 59 22.85 1.63 -9.17
N LEU A 60 21.76 1.99 -9.85
CA LEU A 60 21.64 1.93 -11.31
C LEU A 60 22.64 2.86 -12.02
N ALA A 61 23.39 3.69 -11.28
CA ALA A 61 24.48 4.51 -11.78
C ALA A 61 25.79 3.73 -12.05
N SER A 62 25.75 2.41 -12.20
CA SER A 62 26.93 1.56 -12.49
C SER A 62 26.78 0.63 -13.70
N ILE A 63 25.79 0.85 -14.55
CA ILE A 63 25.63 0.18 -15.86
C ILE A 63 25.71 1.17 -17.02
#